data_AF-A0A6M1ZIP2-F1
#
_entry.id   AF-A0A6M1ZIP2-F1
#
_cell.length_a   1.000
_cell.length_b   1.000
_cell.length_c   1.000
_cell.angle_alpha   90.00
_cell.angle_beta   90.00
_cell.angle_gamma   90.00
#
_symmetry.space_group_name_H-M   'P 1'
#
loop_
_entity.id
_entity.type
_entity.pdbx_description
1 polymer ?
#
loop_
_entity_poly.entity_id
_entity_poly.type
_entity_poly.pdbx_seq_one_letter_code
_entity_poly.pdbx_strand_id
1 'polypeptide(L)' 'MKEKEILKNAYAMPITSPSYSKGPYKFVDREYLIITYKTDMDALKEVVPEPLQVKDALVKYEFIKMPDSSGFGSYTESG' A
#
# COMPACT_ATOMS: atom_id res chain seq x y z
N MET A 1 6.88 0.60 -32.19
CA MET A 1 6.05 -0.38 -31.44
C MET A 1 4.69 -0.44 -32.12
N LYS A 2 4.20 -1.63 -32.49
CA LYS A 2 2.87 -1.79 -33.11
C LYS A 2 1.78 -1.87 -32.03
N GLU A 3 0.53 -1.56 -32.37
CA GLU A 3 -0.60 -1.55 -31.43
C GLU A 3 -0.72 -2.84 -30.60
N LYS A 4 -0.60 -4.01 -31.24
CA LYS A 4 -0.64 -5.31 -30.54
C LYS A 4 0.49 -5.47 -29.50
N GLU A 5 1.67 -4.91 -29.74
CA GLU A 5 2.79 -4.95 -28.80
C GLU A 5 2.57 -3.96 -27.64
N ILE A 6 2.00 -2.79 -27.92
CA ILE A 6 1.61 -1.80 -26.92
C ILE A 6 0.61 -2.44 -25.95
N LEU A 7 -0.47 -3.04 -26.47
CA LEU A 7 -1.50 -3.70 -25.66
C LEU A 7 -0.95 -4.88 -24.84
N LYS A 8 0.00 -5.63 -25.41
CA LYS A 8 0.64 -6.76 -24.71
C LYS A 8 1.55 -6.31 -23.55
N ASN A 9 2.26 -5.19 -23.72
CA ASN A 9 3.29 -4.74 -22.78
C ASN A 9 2.80 -3.65 -21.81
N ALA A 10 1.70 -2.97 -22.12
CA ALA A 10 1.10 -1.94 -21.28
C ALA A 10 0.87 -2.46 -19.86
N TYR A 11 1.37 -1.71 -18.88
CA TYR A 11 1.27 -2.09 -17.47
C TYR A 11 1.07 -0.87 -16.59
N ALA A 12 2.08 0.00 -16.52
CA ALA A 12 2.02 1.28 -15.86
C ALA A 12 2.65 2.34 -16.76
N MET A 13 2.33 3.60 -16.49
CA MET A 13 2.84 4.73 -17.25
C MET A 13 4.17 5.23 -16.65
N PRO A 14 5.07 5.81 -17.47
CA PRO A 14 5.08 5.80 -18.94
C PRO A 14 5.33 4.41 -19.54
N ILE A 15 4.77 4.11 -20.72
CA ILE A 15 4.79 2.75 -21.30
C ILE A 15 6.19 2.16 -21.53
N THR A 16 7.17 2.98 -21.86
CA THR A 16 8.56 2.55 -22.11
C THR A 16 9.45 2.60 -20.87
N SER A 17 8.96 3.15 -19.76
CA SER A 17 9.66 3.20 -18.48
C SER A 17 8.64 3.28 -17.34
N PRO A 18 7.90 2.18 -17.07
CA PRO A 18 6.80 2.19 -16.12
C PRO A 18 7.23 2.72 -14.74
N SER A 19 6.37 3.48 -14.07
CA SER A 19 6.67 4.06 -12.75
C SER A 19 6.92 3.03 -11.65
N TYR A 20 6.50 1.78 -11.87
CA TYR A 20 6.81 0.63 -11.02
C TYR A 20 6.85 -0.65 -11.85
N SER A 21 7.66 -1.62 -11.42
CA SER A 21 7.82 -2.91 -12.10
C SER A 21 6.65 -3.86 -11.80
N LYS A 22 6.47 -4.90 -12.61
CA LYS A 22 5.56 -6.01 -12.27
C LYS A 22 6.12 -6.80 -11.08
N GLY A 23 5.23 -7.35 -10.25
CA GLY A 23 5.59 -8.20 -9.11
C GLY A 23 6.07 -9.61 -9.50
N PRO A 24 6.30 -10.50 -8.51
CA PRO A 24 5.88 -10.34 -7.11
C PRO A 24 6.69 -9.30 -6.34
N TYR A 25 6.02 -8.53 -5.50
CA TYR A 25 6.65 -7.55 -4.60
C TYR A 25 7.01 -8.24 -3.28
N LYS A 26 8.28 -8.63 -3.13
CA LYS A 26 8.80 -9.22 -1.91
C LYS A 26 9.32 -8.12 -0.99
N PHE A 27 9.01 -8.24 0.30
CA PHE A 27 9.50 -7.37 1.37
C PHE A 27 10.35 -8.23 2.31
N VAL A 28 11.62 -7.89 2.45
CA VAL A 28 12.58 -8.57 3.33
C VAL A 28 12.90 -7.65 4.51
N ASP A 29 12.98 -8.23 5.71
CA ASP A 29 13.24 -7.51 6.97
C ASP A 29 12.31 -6.30 7.19
N ARG A 30 11.03 -6.47 6.85
CA ARG A 30 9.99 -5.47 7.10
C ARG A 30 9.72 -5.38 8.60
N GLU A 31 10.09 -4.25 9.19
CA GLU A 31 9.99 -4.00 10.63
C GLU A 31 8.75 -3.17 10.94
N TYR A 32 8.02 -3.54 12.00
CA TYR A 32 6.76 -2.92 12.39
C TYR A 32 6.81 -2.40 13.83
N LEU A 33 6.37 -1.16 14.02
CA LEU A 33 5.93 -0.62 15.30
C LEU A 33 4.46 -0.23 15.17
N ILE A 34 3.57 -0.90 15.92
CA ILE A 34 2.13 -0.64 15.87
C ILE A 34 1.64 -0.23 17.25
N ILE A 35 1.04 0.95 17.33
CA ILE A 35 0.38 1.49 18.53
C ILE A 35 -1.12 1.35 18.34
N THR A 36 -1.74 0.50 19.14
CA THR A 36 -3.21 0.40 19.17
C THR A 36 -3.76 1.35 20.22
N TYR A 37 -4.67 2.24 19.82
CA TYR A 37 -5.30 3.20 20.72
C TYR A 37 -6.82 3.25 20.53
N LYS A 38 -7.52 3.68 21.58
CA LYS A 38 -8.97 3.90 21.55
C LYS A 38 -9.29 5.28 20.99
N THR A 39 -10.26 5.36 20.09
CA THR A 39 -10.73 6.60 19.46
C THR A 39 -12.25 6.75 19.59
N ASP A 40 -12.82 7.78 18.97
CA ASP A 40 -14.27 7.98 18.84
C ASP A 40 -14.85 7.04 17.77
N MET A 41 -15.92 6.32 18.13
CA MET A 41 -16.61 5.39 17.24
C MET A 41 -17.28 6.12 16.07
N ASP A 42 -17.84 7.31 16.30
CA ASP A 42 -18.57 8.00 15.24
C ASP A 42 -17.61 8.62 14.22
N ALA A 43 -16.43 9.07 14.65
CA ALA A 43 -15.35 9.47 13.75
C ALA A 43 -14.88 8.31 12.84
N LEU A 44 -14.81 7.08 13.36
CA LEU A 44 -14.48 5.91 12.52
C LEU A 44 -15.59 5.59 11.51
N LYS A 45 -16.86 5.68 11.91
CA LYS A 45 -17.99 5.43 11.00
C LYS A 45 -18.07 6.45 9.87
N GLU A 46 -17.64 7.69 10.11
CA GLU A 46 -17.64 8.73 9.08
C GLU A 46 -16.65 8.44 7.94
N VAL A 47 -15.49 7.86 8.27
CA VAL A 47 -14.40 7.63 7.29
C VAL A 47 -14.39 6.22 6.69
N VAL A 48 -14.99 5.24 7.36
CA VAL A 48 -15.07 3.86 6.86
C VAL A 48 -16.23 3.76 5.85
N PRO A 49 -15.94 3.46 4.57
CA PRO A 49 -16.97 3.46 3.53
C PRO A 49 -17.87 2.23 3.60
N GLU A 50 -19.15 2.41 3.28
CA GLU A 50 -20.08 1.28 3.09
C GLU A 50 -19.58 0.34 1.96
N PRO A 51 -19.74 -0.99 2.10
CA PRO A 51 -20.47 -1.72 3.14
C PRO A 51 -19.60 -2.18 4.33
N LEU A 52 -18.40 -1.63 4.50
CA LEU A 52 -17.52 -2.00 5.61
C LEU A 52 -18.12 -1.54 6.94
N GLN A 53 -17.88 -2.31 8.01
CA GLN A 53 -18.42 -2.04 9.35
C GLN A 53 -17.30 -1.92 10.37
N VAL A 54 -17.38 -0.90 11.23
CA VAL A 54 -16.47 -0.69 12.35
C VAL A 54 -16.86 -1.65 13.49
N LYS A 55 -15.95 -2.56 13.86
CA LYS A 55 -16.18 -3.54 14.93
C LYS A 55 -15.92 -2.96 16.33
N ASP A 56 -14.79 -2.26 16.46
CA ASP A 56 -14.32 -1.69 17.73
C ASP A 56 -13.83 -0.26 17.50
N ALA A 57 -13.90 0.59 18.54
CA ALA A 57 -13.39 1.96 18.49
C ALA A 57 -11.85 2.02 18.65
N LEU A 58 -11.13 1.21 17.88
CA LEU A 58 -9.67 1.06 17.95
C LEU A 58 -9.04 1.42 16.61
N VAL A 59 -7.95 2.18 16.66
CA VAL A 59 -7.07 2.44 15.51
C VAL A 59 -5.72 1.81 15.77
N LYS A 60 -5.12 1.27 14.71
CA LYS A 60 -3.73 0.79 14.70
C LYS A 60 -2.90 1.81 13.94
N TYR A 61 -2.19 2.66 14.67
CA TYR A 61 -1.23 3.58 14.07
C TYR A 61 0.10 2.86 13.90
N GLU A 62 0.67 2.88 12.71
CA GLU A 62 1.85 2.11 12.35
C GLU A 62 3.03 2.98 11.91
N PHE A 63 4.22 2.48 12.19
CA PHE A 63 5.48 2.89 11.59
C PHE A 63 6.14 1.63 11.04
N ILE A 64 6.49 1.64 9.76
CA ILE A 64 7.01 0.48 9.06
C ILE A 64 8.28 0.84 8.33
N LYS A 65 9.37 0.14 8.63
CA LYS A 65 10.60 0.20 7.85
C LYS A 65 10.63 -0.95 6.85
N MET A 66 10.82 -0.64 5.58
CA MET A 66 10.86 -1.59 4.46
C MET A 66 12.22 -1.48 3.75
N PRO A 67 13.30 -2.02 4.34
CA PRO A 67 14.65 -1.76 3.87
C PRO A 67 14.97 -2.43 2.53
N ASP A 68 14.31 -3.54 2.20
CA ASP A 68 14.50 -4.30 0.96
C ASP A 68 13.14 -4.72 0.36
N SER A 69 12.65 -3.90 -0.57
CA SER A 69 11.38 -4.11 -1.27
C SER A 69 11.61 -4.27 -2.77
N SER A 70 11.35 -5.46 -3.31
CA SER A 70 11.53 -5.76 -4.73
C SER A 70 10.69 -4.82 -5.61
N GLY A 71 11.34 -4.08 -6.50
CA GLY A 71 10.70 -3.11 -7.41
C GLY A 71 10.45 -1.71 -6.81
N PHE A 72 10.52 -1.56 -5.48
CA PHE A 72 10.27 -0.28 -4.80
C PHE A 72 11.52 0.31 -4.12
N GLY A 73 12.52 -0.52 -3.83
CA GLY A 73 13.75 -0.10 -3.16
C GLY A 73 13.60 -0.10 -1.63
N SER A 74 14.19 0.90 -0.98
CA SER A 74 14.29 1.02 0.47
C SER A 74 13.53 2.25 0.96
N TYR A 75 12.52 2.06 1.81
CA TYR A 75 11.68 3.17 2.27
C TYR A 75 11.05 2.93 3.65
N THR A 76 10.41 3.97 4.20
CA THR A 76 9.68 3.95 5.47
C THR A 76 8.27 4.50 5.25
N GLU A 77 7.29 3.98 5.99
CA GLU A 77 5.89 4.35 5.90
C GLU A 77 5.28 4.51 7.31
N SER A 78 4.23 5.32 7.41
CA SER A 78 3.47 5.53 8.65
C SER A 78 2.03 5.94 8.34
N GLY A 79 1.07 5.40 9.10
CA GLY A 79 -0.36 5.57 8.87
C GLY A 79 -1.23 5.15 10.05
#